data_AF-A0A1A2CTI4-F1
#
_entry.id   AF-A0A1A2CTI4-F1
#
_cell.length_a   1.000
_cell.length_b   1.000
_cell.length_c   1.000
_cell.angle_alpha   90.00
_cell.angle_beta   90.00
_cell.angle_gamma   90.00
#
_symmetry.space_group_name_H-M   'P 1'
#
loop_
_entity.id
_entity.type
_entity.pdbx_description
1 polymer ?
#
loop_
_entity_poly.entity_id
_entity_poly.type
_entity_poly.pdbx_seq_one_letter_code
_entity_poly.pdbx_strand_id
1 'polypeptide(L)'
;MRVLLLGGTAEARALANRLHPQVDVISSLAGRVPDPALPVGAVRIGGFGGVEGLRNWLRDKGIDAVVDATHPFAATMTAHAAQVCNELGIPHLILARPPWEPGTAIVVASDSQAAETVAKQRYSRIFLTTGRSGVKAFAGSEAWFLIRVVTAPNADSLPRHHQLLLSRGPYHYDDEIQLFSEHRIDALVTKNSGGDMTRGKLDAAAALDIPVVMVARPPLPAGVTTVGTVEDAAEWLARQG
;
A
#
# COMPACT_ATOMS: atom_id res chain seq x y z
N MET A 1 13.05 -8.73 -23.91
CA MET A 1 12.17 -7.85 -23.15
C MET A 1 12.75 -7.61 -21.76
N ARG A 2 12.97 -6.36 -21.39
CA ARG A 2 13.39 -5.90 -20.07
C ARG A 2 12.24 -5.16 -19.38
N VAL A 3 11.86 -5.62 -18.20
CA VAL A 3 10.70 -5.12 -17.46
C VAL A 3 11.14 -4.40 -16.20
N LEU A 4 10.63 -3.18 -16.00
CA LEU A 4 10.66 -2.55 -14.69
C LEU A 4 9.43 -2.98 -13.89
N LEU A 5 9.67 -3.58 -12.72
CA LEU A 5 8.62 -3.92 -11.77
C LEU A 5 8.66 -2.95 -10.58
N LEU A 6 7.74 -1.98 -10.54
CA LEU A 6 7.59 -1.11 -9.38
C LEU A 6 6.92 -1.92 -8.26
N GLY A 7 7.62 -2.11 -7.14
CA GLY A 7 7.26 -3.12 -6.15
C GLY A 7 7.04 -2.59 -4.75
N GLY A 8 7.08 -3.52 -3.79
CA GLY A 8 6.79 -3.27 -2.37
C GLY A 8 5.56 -4.02 -1.85
N THR A 9 4.95 -4.88 -2.67
CA THR A 9 3.78 -5.71 -2.34
C THR A 9 4.13 -7.20 -2.42
N ALA A 10 3.19 -8.06 -1.99
CA ALA A 10 3.34 -9.50 -2.17
C ALA A 10 3.20 -9.88 -3.66
N GLU A 11 2.29 -9.21 -4.37
CA GLU A 11 2.00 -9.38 -5.79
C GLU A 11 3.22 -9.08 -6.64
N ALA A 12 3.94 -7.99 -6.34
CA ALA A 12 5.20 -7.67 -7.02
C ALA A 12 6.24 -8.79 -6.85
N ARG A 13 6.40 -9.33 -5.63
CA ARG A 13 7.35 -10.42 -5.38
C ARG A 13 6.95 -11.72 -6.09
N ALA A 14 5.66 -12.04 -6.07
CA ALA A 14 5.11 -13.20 -6.77
C ALA A 14 5.29 -13.07 -8.29
N LEU A 15 5.04 -11.89 -8.87
CA LEU A 15 5.26 -11.65 -10.29
C LEU A 15 6.74 -11.74 -10.67
N ALA A 16 7.65 -11.19 -9.86
CA ALA A 16 9.09 -11.36 -10.08
C ALA A 16 9.49 -12.86 -10.12
N ASN A 17 9.01 -13.65 -9.16
CA ASN A 17 9.23 -15.11 -9.14
C ASN A 17 8.66 -15.82 -10.37
N ARG A 18 7.49 -15.39 -10.84
CA ARG A 18 6.80 -15.99 -11.99
C ARG A 18 7.52 -15.73 -13.32
N LEU A 19 8.21 -14.59 -13.43
CA LEU A 19 8.85 -14.13 -14.66
C LEU A 19 10.34 -14.47 -14.74
N HIS A 20 11.02 -14.58 -13.61
CA HIS A 20 12.45 -14.86 -13.55
C HIS A 20 12.75 -16.37 -13.67
N PRO A 21 13.81 -16.78 -14.40
CA PRO A 21 14.79 -15.97 -15.13
C PRO A 21 14.42 -15.68 -16.60
N GLN A 22 13.23 -16.07 -17.07
CA GLN A 22 12.86 -16.02 -18.49
C GLN A 22 12.70 -14.58 -19.01
N VAL A 23 12.35 -13.64 -18.13
CA VAL A 23 12.27 -12.20 -18.41
C VAL A 23 13.33 -11.46 -17.60
N ASP A 24 14.01 -10.50 -18.23
CA ASP A 24 14.94 -9.59 -17.54
C ASP A 24 14.14 -8.58 -16.70
N VAL A 25 13.87 -8.96 -15.44
CA VAL A 25 13.08 -8.15 -14.50
C VAL A 25 14.00 -7.36 -13.57
N ILE A 26 13.78 -6.05 -13.50
CA ILE A 26 14.38 -5.17 -12.50
C ILE A 26 13.29 -4.73 -11.52
N SER A 27 13.36 -5.21 -10.28
CA SER A 27 12.45 -4.79 -9.22
C SER A 27 12.88 -3.46 -8.60
N SER A 28 11.92 -2.57 -8.36
CA SER A 28 12.13 -1.24 -7.79
C SER A 28 11.40 -1.06 -6.47
N LEU A 29 12.16 -0.92 -5.38
CA LEU A 29 11.64 -0.68 -4.04
C LEU A 29 11.90 0.76 -3.59
N ALA A 30 10.94 1.34 -2.85
CA ALA A 30 11.03 2.72 -2.38
C ALA A 30 12.03 2.94 -1.21
N GLY A 31 12.57 1.88 -0.61
CA GLY A 31 13.48 1.99 0.54
C GLY A 31 12.83 2.50 1.83
N ARG A 32 11.52 2.28 2.02
CA ARG A 32 10.76 2.78 3.18
C ARG A 32 10.85 1.89 4.42
N VAL A 33 11.37 0.68 4.27
CA VAL A 33 11.42 -0.36 5.29
C VAL A 33 12.87 -0.82 5.40
N PRO A 34 13.43 -0.92 6.63
CA PRO A 34 14.75 -1.52 6.83
C PRO A 34 14.68 -3.01 6.52
N ASP A 35 15.72 -3.50 5.85
CA ASP A 35 15.86 -4.91 5.45
C ASP A 35 14.60 -5.50 4.79
N PRO A 36 14.24 -5.01 3.58
CA PRO A 36 13.11 -5.55 2.85
C PRO A 36 13.46 -6.93 2.30
N ALA A 37 12.51 -7.88 2.39
CA ALA A 37 12.64 -9.15 1.69
C ALA A 37 12.78 -8.91 0.19
N LEU A 38 13.97 -9.20 -0.36
CA LEU A 38 14.30 -8.89 -1.74
C LEU A 38 13.60 -9.88 -2.70
N PRO A 39 13.00 -9.39 -3.80
CA PRO A 39 12.56 -10.26 -4.89
C PRO A 39 13.75 -10.95 -5.57
N VAL A 40 13.46 -12.02 -6.32
CA VAL A 40 14.44 -12.60 -7.25
C VAL A 40 14.80 -11.62 -8.37
N GLY A 41 15.98 -11.82 -8.97
CA GLY A 41 16.49 -10.99 -10.06
C GLY A 41 17.15 -9.70 -9.58
N ALA A 42 17.30 -8.73 -10.50
CA ALA A 42 17.94 -7.46 -10.21
C ALA A 42 17.01 -6.57 -9.37
N VAL A 43 17.57 -5.89 -8.35
CA VAL A 43 16.80 -5.00 -7.47
C VAL A 43 17.48 -3.64 -7.36
N ARG A 44 16.69 -2.57 -7.47
CA ARG A 44 17.08 -1.19 -7.11
C ARG A 44 16.26 -0.68 -5.93
N ILE A 45 16.92 0.01 -5.01
CA ILE A 45 16.30 0.62 -3.83
C ILE A 45 16.51 2.13 -3.87
N GLY A 46 15.43 2.89 -3.68
CA GLY A 46 15.44 4.35 -3.67
C GLY A 46 14.40 4.95 -4.60
N GLY A 47 14.20 6.26 -4.49
CA GLY A 47 13.33 7.02 -5.41
C GLY A 47 13.98 7.22 -6.78
N PHE A 48 13.17 7.60 -7.77
CA PHE A 48 13.68 7.95 -9.11
C PHE A 48 14.04 9.43 -9.24
N GLY A 49 13.67 10.29 -8.28
CA GLY A 49 13.83 11.75 -8.43
C GLY A 49 12.67 12.43 -9.17
N GLY A 50 11.44 11.91 -9.03
CA GLY A 50 10.25 12.44 -9.69
C GLY A 50 10.06 11.91 -11.11
N VAL A 51 9.23 12.61 -11.88
CA VAL A 51 8.88 12.28 -13.28
C VAL A 51 10.13 12.28 -14.17
N GLU A 52 10.92 13.36 -14.13
CA GLU A 52 12.13 13.51 -14.95
C GLU A 52 13.15 12.41 -14.69
N GLY A 53 13.42 12.13 -13.42
CA GLY A 53 14.37 11.08 -13.07
C GLY A 53 13.88 9.67 -13.41
N LEU A 54 12.57 9.40 -13.34
CA LEU A 54 12.00 8.15 -13.84
C LEU A 54 12.14 8.04 -15.36
N ARG A 55 11.83 9.12 -16.10
CA ARG A 55 11.95 9.17 -17.57
C ARG A 55 13.37 8.85 -18.04
N ASN A 56 14.36 9.52 -17.44
CA ASN A 56 15.76 9.29 -17.78
C ASN A 56 16.17 7.85 -17.45
N TRP A 57 15.79 7.35 -16.27
CA TRP A 57 16.12 5.98 -15.87
C TRP A 57 15.54 4.91 -16.81
N LEU A 58 14.27 5.06 -17.23
CA LEU A 58 13.63 4.13 -18.16
C LEU A 58 14.35 4.08 -19.51
N ARG A 59 14.75 5.25 -20.04
CA ARG A 59 15.52 5.36 -21.29
C ARG A 59 16.92 4.76 -21.15
N ASP A 60 17.66 5.17 -20.12
CA ASP A 60 19.04 4.73 -19.89
C ASP A 60 19.16 3.22 -19.68
N LYS A 61 18.12 2.59 -19.09
CA LYS A 61 18.07 1.15 -18.90
C LYS A 61 17.46 0.37 -20.06
N GLY A 62 16.90 1.04 -21.06
CA GLY A 62 16.22 0.40 -22.18
C GLY A 62 15.07 -0.48 -21.68
N ILE A 63 14.16 0.10 -20.90
CA ILE A 63 13.00 -0.63 -20.38
C ILE A 63 11.94 -0.76 -21.48
N ASP A 64 11.51 -2.00 -21.72
CA ASP A 64 10.52 -2.34 -22.75
C ASP A 64 9.08 -2.30 -22.21
N ALA A 65 8.87 -2.54 -20.91
CA ALA A 65 7.56 -2.46 -20.26
C ALA A 65 7.68 -2.15 -18.76
N VAL A 66 6.64 -1.52 -18.20
CA VAL A 66 6.53 -1.24 -16.77
C VAL A 66 5.31 -1.92 -16.18
N VAL A 67 5.51 -2.71 -15.13
CA VAL A 67 4.41 -3.18 -14.28
C VAL A 67 4.46 -2.44 -12.95
N ASP A 68 3.43 -1.64 -12.67
CA ASP A 68 3.18 -1.02 -11.38
C ASP A 68 2.44 -2.00 -10.46
N ALA A 69 3.21 -2.67 -9.60
CA ALA A 69 2.70 -3.51 -8.53
C ALA A 69 2.99 -2.86 -7.16
N THR A 70 2.99 -1.53 -7.08
CA THR A 70 3.15 -0.81 -5.81
C THR A 70 1.90 -0.94 -4.93
N HIS A 71 1.99 -0.51 -3.68
CA HIS A 71 0.82 -0.52 -2.80
C HIS A 71 -0.30 0.37 -3.39
N PRO A 72 -1.60 0.01 -3.30
CA PRO A 72 -2.70 0.83 -3.84
C PRO A 72 -2.80 2.28 -3.34
N PHE A 73 -2.01 2.65 -2.34
CA PHE A 73 -1.92 4.01 -1.78
C PHE A 73 -0.61 4.72 -2.16
N ALA A 74 0.21 4.13 -3.02
CA ALA A 74 1.43 4.74 -3.57
C ALA A 74 1.11 5.65 -4.78
N ALA A 75 0.01 6.41 -4.70
CA ALA A 75 -0.57 7.15 -5.82
C ALA A 75 0.42 8.07 -6.55
N THR A 76 1.37 8.69 -5.84
CA THR A 76 2.42 9.51 -6.48
C THR A 76 3.29 8.71 -7.44
N MET A 77 3.71 7.50 -7.04
CA MET A 77 4.55 6.66 -7.89
C MET A 77 3.75 6.16 -9.09
N THR A 78 2.50 5.74 -8.88
CA THR A 78 1.58 5.34 -9.95
C THR A 78 1.32 6.46 -10.95
N ALA A 79 1.10 7.68 -10.46
CA ALA A 79 0.92 8.86 -11.31
C ALA A 79 2.17 9.17 -12.14
N HIS A 80 3.35 9.13 -11.52
CA HIS A 80 4.62 9.31 -12.25
C HIS A 80 4.82 8.22 -13.31
N ALA A 81 4.58 6.96 -12.96
CA ALA A 81 4.73 5.84 -13.90
C ALA A 81 3.78 5.96 -15.08
N ALA A 82 2.49 6.21 -14.83
CA ALA A 82 1.50 6.41 -15.88
C ALA A 82 1.87 7.58 -16.81
N GLN A 83 2.26 8.72 -16.24
CA GLN A 83 2.67 9.89 -17.02
C GLN A 83 3.88 9.57 -17.91
N VAL A 84 4.97 9.07 -17.32
CA VAL A 84 6.22 8.83 -18.05
C VAL A 84 6.04 7.74 -19.11
N CYS A 85 5.35 6.65 -18.78
CA CYS A 85 5.15 5.57 -19.74
C CYS A 85 4.32 6.04 -20.94
N ASN A 86 3.27 6.85 -20.70
CA ASN A 86 2.49 7.45 -21.77
C ASN A 86 3.32 8.40 -22.65
N GLU A 87 4.15 9.26 -22.04
CA GLU A 87 5.07 10.16 -22.77
C GLU A 87 6.11 9.42 -23.61
N LEU A 88 6.58 8.26 -23.14
CA LEU A 88 7.61 7.46 -23.81
C LEU A 88 7.04 6.39 -24.75
N GLY A 89 5.73 6.16 -24.76
CA GLY A 89 5.11 5.05 -25.47
C GLY A 89 5.51 3.68 -24.94
N ILE A 90 5.91 3.59 -23.65
CA ILE A 90 6.25 2.33 -23.00
C ILE A 90 4.97 1.67 -22.49
N PRO A 91 4.69 0.39 -22.81
CA PRO A 91 3.59 -0.36 -22.22
C PRO A 91 3.60 -0.31 -20.70
N HIS A 92 2.45 0.06 -20.11
CA HIS A 92 2.29 0.20 -18.67
C HIS A 92 1.04 -0.53 -18.17
N LEU A 93 1.24 -1.38 -17.16
CA LEU A 93 0.19 -2.14 -16.50
C LEU A 93 0.22 -1.89 -14.99
N ILE A 94 -0.94 -1.70 -14.38
CA ILE A 94 -1.09 -1.71 -12.93
C ILE A 94 -1.57 -3.10 -12.48
N LEU A 95 -0.76 -3.78 -11.66
CA LEU A 95 -1.14 -5.00 -10.96
C LEU A 95 -1.65 -4.65 -9.57
N ALA A 96 -2.97 -4.65 -9.39
CA ALA A 96 -3.60 -4.31 -8.12
C ALA A 96 -4.78 -5.24 -7.82
N ARG A 97 -4.64 -6.01 -6.75
CA ARG A 97 -5.72 -6.84 -6.21
C ARG A 97 -7.01 -6.03 -5.94
N PRO A 98 -8.19 -6.64 -6.01
CA PRO A 98 -9.46 -5.97 -5.71
C PRO A 98 -9.49 -5.30 -4.32
N PRO A 99 -10.24 -4.19 -4.16
CA PRO A 99 -10.54 -3.64 -2.83
C PRO A 99 -11.37 -4.62 -2.01
N TRP A 100 -11.34 -4.50 -0.68
CA TRP A 100 -12.34 -5.15 0.15
C TRP A 100 -13.69 -4.46 -0.02
N GLU A 101 -14.76 -5.24 0.08
CA GLU A 101 -16.11 -4.71 0.26
C GLU A 101 -16.20 -3.99 1.62
N PRO A 102 -16.68 -2.74 1.67
CA PRO A 102 -16.63 -1.93 2.89
C PRO A 102 -17.63 -2.38 3.96
N GLY A 103 -18.70 -3.09 3.60
CA GLY A 103 -19.75 -3.50 4.53
C GLY A 103 -20.34 -2.31 5.30
N THR A 104 -20.29 -2.36 6.63
CA THR A 104 -20.78 -1.30 7.53
C THR A 104 -19.76 -0.19 7.80
N ALA A 105 -18.57 -0.23 7.18
CA ALA A 105 -17.53 0.77 7.40
C ALA A 105 -17.96 2.17 6.94
N ILE A 106 -17.54 3.19 7.69
CA ILE A 106 -17.62 4.58 7.27
C ILE A 106 -16.49 4.83 6.27
N VAL A 107 -16.82 4.95 4.99
CA VAL A 107 -15.85 5.18 3.92
C VAL A 107 -15.53 6.66 3.79
N VAL A 108 -14.24 7.00 3.80
CA VAL A 108 -13.73 8.39 3.70
C VAL A 108 -12.67 8.51 2.61
N ALA A 109 -12.48 9.70 2.04
CA ALA A 109 -11.58 9.88 0.90
C ALA A 109 -10.10 10.03 1.29
N SER A 110 -9.78 10.31 2.55
CA SER A 110 -8.41 10.60 2.98
C SER A 110 -8.15 10.29 4.45
N ASP A 111 -6.87 10.20 4.82
CA ASP A 111 -6.44 10.09 6.22
C ASP A 111 -6.91 11.31 7.05
N SER A 112 -7.01 12.51 6.46
CA SER A 112 -7.55 13.70 7.13
C SER A 112 -9.05 13.59 7.42
N GLN A 113 -9.84 13.13 6.45
CA GLN A 113 -11.27 12.89 6.67
C GLN A 113 -11.52 11.74 7.67
N ALA A 114 -10.60 10.77 7.75
CA ALA A 114 -10.64 9.76 8.80
C ALA A 114 -10.45 10.38 10.19
N ALA A 115 -9.50 11.31 10.34
CA ALA A 115 -9.30 12.04 11.59
C ALA A 115 -10.52 12.91 11.98
N GLU A 116 -11.12 13.62 11.01
CA GLU A 116 -12.38 14.36 11.21
C GLU A 116 -13.52 13.43 11.66
N THR A 117 -13.62 12.24 11.06
CA THR A 117 -14.63 11.24 11.41
C THR A 117 -14.42 10.71 12.83
N VAL A 118 -13.18 10.41 13.21
CA VAL A 118 -12.82 10.00 14.59
C VAL A 118 -13.28 11.06 15.60
N ALA A 119 -13.00 12.34 15.34
CA ALA A 119 -13.43 13.43 16.20
C ALA A 119 -14.97 13.57 16.24
N LYS A 120 -15.64 13.53 15.08
CA LYS A 120 -17.10 13.67 14.98
C LYS A 120 -17.85 12.54 15.71
N GLN A 121 -17.36 11.31 15.61
CA GLN A 121 -17.95 10.14 16.26
C GLN A 121 -17.54 10.00 17.73
N ARG A 122 -16.60 10.83 18.21
CA ARG A 122 -16.06 10.79 19.58
C ARG A 122 -15.44 9.44 19.95
N TYR A 123 -14.82 8.76 18.98
CA TYR A 123 -14.02 7.57 19.28
C TYR A 123 -12.81 7.96 20.14
N SER A 124 -12.48 7.11 21.11
CA SER A 124 -11.53 7.44 22.17
C SER A 124 -10.28 6.56 22.16
N ARG A 125 -10.36 5.33 21.63
CA ARG A 125 -9.28 4.34 21.60
C ARG A 125 -9.19 3.69 20.22
N ILE A 126 -8.39 4.31 19.37
CA ILE A 126 -8.34 3.97 17.95
C ILE A 126 -7.21 3.00 17.68
N PHE A 127 -7.51 1.94 16.95
CA PHE A 127 -6.48 1.14 16.30
C PHE A 127 -6.21 1.70 14.90
N LEU A 128 -5.03 2.28 14.70
CA LEU A 128 -4.63 2.98 13.47
C LEU A 128 -3.67 2.13 12.64
N THR A 129 -4.13 1.68 11.47
CA THR A 129 -3.35 0.84 10.54
C THR A 129 -3.17 1.49 9.16
N THR A 130 -3.14 2.82 9.08
CA THR A 130 -2.96 3.57 7.82
C THR A 130 -1.50 3.72 7.39
N GLY A 131 -0.57 3.15 8.18
CA GLY A 131 0.87 3.17 7.93
C GLY A 131 1.53 4.52 8.23
N ARG A 132 2.86 4.55 8.14
CA ARG A 132 3.71 5.69 8.57
C ARG A 132 3.27 7.05 8.04
N SER A 133 2.86 7.13 6.77
CA SER A 133 2.50 8.41 6.13
C SER A 133 1.12 8.93 6.53
N GLY A 134 0.21 8.06 7.00
CA GLY A 134 -1.14 8.47 7.38
C GLY A 134 -1.23 9.03 8.80
N VAL A 135 -0.26 8.70 9.67
CA VAL A 135 -0.30 9.05 11.10
C VAL A 135 -0.37 10.56 11.34
N LYS A 136 0.30 11.36 10.50
CA LYS A 136 0.34 12.82 10.63
C LYS A 136 -1.05 13.47 10.63
N ALA A 137 -2.04 12.88 9.95
CA ALA A 137 -3.40 13.39 9.92
C ALA A 137 -4.07 13.41 11.31
N PHE A 138 -3.57 12.59 12.24
CA PHE A 138 -4.11 12.43 13.59
C PHE A 138 -3.30 13.19 14.65
N ALA A 139 -2.26 13.94 14.28
CA ALA A 139 -1.34 14.58 15.22
C ALA A 139 -2.04 15.54 16.20
N GLY A 140 -3.12 16.20 15.77
CA GLY A 140 -3.93 17.10 16.60
C GLY A 140 -5.12 16.45 17.31
N SER A 141 -5.22 15.12 17.34
CA SER A 141 -6.31 14.41 18.00
C SER A 141 -6.03 14.19 19.48
N GLU A 142 -7.06 14.36 20.32
CA GLU A 142 -7.01 14.06 21.76
C GLU A 142 -7.32 12.59 22.10
N ALA A 143 -7.70 11.77 21.11
CA ALA A 143 -7.95 10.36 21.33
C ALA A 143 -6.65 9.58 21.57
N TRP A 144 -6.75 8.39 22.14
CA TRP A 144 -5.61 7.48 22.32
C TRP A 144 -5.48 6.55 21.12
N PHE A 145 -4.26 6.36 20.61
CA PHE A 145 -3.99 5.57 19.41
C PHE A 145 -3.07 4.38 19.67
N LEU A 146 -3.50 3.18 19.30
CA LEU A 146 -2.59 2.08 19.00
C LEU A 146 -2.20 2.17 17.52
N ILE A 147 -0.92 2.39 17.22
CA ILE A 147 -0.47 2.66 15.85
C ILE A 147 0.41 1.51 15.39
N ARG A 148 -0.07 0.70 14.43
CA ARG A 148 0.74 -0.38 13.84
C ARG A 148 1.49 0.09 12.60
N VAL A 149 2.82 -0.02 12.66
CA VAL A 149 3.74 0.39 11.60
C VAL A 149 4.96 -0.52 11.57
N VAL A 150 5.57 -0.69 10.40
CA VAL A 150 6.82 -1.49 10.27
C VAL A 150 8.02 -0.70 10.80
N THR A 151 8.05 0.61 10.53
CA THR A 151 9.11 1.53 10.95
C THR A 151 8.47 2.71 11.65
N ALA A 152 9.04 3.13 12.77
CA ALA A 152 8.55 4.29 13.53
C ALA A 152 8.48 5.56 12.64
N PRO A 153 7.39 6.35 12.71
CA PRO A 153 7.32 7.68 12.13
C PRO A 153 8.20 8.68 12.89
N ASN A 154 8.39 9.87 12.33
CA ASN A 154 9.01 10.98 13.05
C ASN A 154 8.14 11.37 14.24
N ALA A 155 8.76 11.70 15.38
CA ALA A 155 8.04 12.05 16.61
C ALA A 155 6.99 13.17 16.38
N ASP A 156 7.35 14.21 15.61
CA ASP A 156 6.48 15.35 15.30
C ASP A 156 5.23 15.00 14.46
N SER A 157 5.12 13.77 13.97
CA SER A 157 3.96 13.29 13.22
C SER A 157 3.00 12.44 14.06
N LEU A 158 3.34 12.15 15.31
CA LEU A 158 2.57 11.26 16.17
C LEU A 158 1.50 12.05 16.95
N PRO A 159 0.29 11.48 17.15
CA PRO A 159 -0.68 12.02 18.10
C PRO A 159 -0.10 12.08 19.51
N ARG A 160 -0.59 13.00 20.35
CA ARG A 160 -0.09 13.15 21.72
C ARG A 160 -0.22 11.87 22.55
N HIS A 161 -1.34 11.17 22.42
CA HIS A 161 -1.64 9.95 23.16
C HIS A 161 -1.55 8.74 22.25
N HIS A 162 -0.41 8.05 22.25
CA HIS A 162 -0.21 6.90 21.39
C HIS A 162 0.65 5.80 22.01
N GLN A 163 0.53 4.60 21.44
CA GLN A 163 1.45 3.50 21.58
C GLN A 163 1.79 2.97 20.19
N LEU A 164 3.09 2.80 19.90
CA LEU A 164 3.55 2.20 18.65
C LEU A 164 3.61 0.68 18.79
N LEU A 165 3.01 -0.03 17.84
CA LEU A 165 3.15 -1.47 17.65
C LEU A 165 4.02 -1.69 16.40
N LEU A 166 5.32 -1.94 16.62
CA LEU A 166 6.24 -2.24 15.54
C LEU A 166 6.08 -3.69 15.11
N SER A 167 5.48 -3.90 13.94
CA SER A 167 5.22 -5.25 13.43
C SER A 167 5.18 -5.27 11.90
N ARG A 168 5.48 -6.44 11.34
CA ARG A 168 5.41 -6.75 9.91
C ARG A 168 4.59 -8.03 9.78
N GLY A 169 3.51 -7.96 9.00
CA GLY A 169 2.59 -9.08 8.83
C GLY A 169 3.19 -10.31 8.13
N PRO A 170 2.38 -11.37 7.88
CA PRO A 170 0.91 -11.38 7.91
C PRO A 170 0.31 -11.22 9.31
N TYR A 171 -0.95 -10.80 9.36
CA TYR A 171 -1.69 -10.61 10.61
C TYR A 171 -2.90 -11.54 10.67
N HIS A 172 -2.98 -12.35 11.72
CA HIS A 172 -4.00 -13.38 11.88
C HIS A 172 -5.17 -12.90 12.74
N TYR A 173 -6.36 -13.44 12.48
CA TYR A 173 -7.61 -13.05 13.15
C TYR A 173 -7.52 -13.12 14.69
N ASP A 174 -7.01 -14.23 15.25
CA ASP A 174 -6.94 -14.42 16.70
C ASP A 174 -6.04 -13.37 17.38
N ASP A 175 -4.89 -13.06 16.76
CA ASP A 175 -3.97 -12.02 17.23
C ASP A 175 -4.63 -10.64 17.22
N GLU A 176 -5.47 -10.37 16.21
CA GLU A 176 -6.21 -9.11 16.14
C GLU A 176 -7.25 -9.03 17.25
N ILE A 177 -8.07 -10.08 17.46
CA ILE A 177 -9.07 -10.12 18.55
C ILE A 177 -8.42 -9.81 19.90
N GLN A 178 -7.25 -10.40 20.16
CA GLN A 178 -6.48 -10.15 21.38
C GLN A 178 -6.06 -8.68 21.48
N LEU A 179 -5.48 -8.10 20.43
CA LEU A 179 -5.07 -6.69 20.42
C LEU A 179 -6.24 -5.72 20.61
N PHE A 180 -7.38 -5.97 19.95
CA PHE A 180 -8.59 -5.15 20.12
C PHE A 180 -9.05 -5.18 21.58
N SER A 181 -9.07 -6.36 22.20
CA SER A 181 -9.53 -6.55 23.58
C SER A 181 -8.56 -5.97 24.62
N GLU A 182 -7.27 -6.32 24.54
CA GLU A 182 -6.22 -5.85 25.46
C GLU A 182 -6.13 -4.32 25.49
N HIS A 183 -6.21 -3.69 24.31
CA HIS A 183 -6.13 -2.25 24.19
C HIS A 183 -7.48 -1.56 24.29
N ARG A 184 -8.59 -2.28 24.52
CA ARG A 184 -9.95 -1.73 24.62
C ARG A 184 -10.26 -0.79 23.45
N ILE A 185 -9.97 -1.26 22.24
CA ILE A 185 -10.14 -0.48 21.01
C ILE A 185 -11.64 -0.27 20.78
N ASP A 186 -12.04 0.96 20.44
CA ASP A 186 -13.43 1.33 20.16
C ASP A 186 -13.67 1.75 18.70
N ALA A 187 -12.60 1.89 17.89
CA ALA A 187 -12.69 2.06 16.45
C ALA A 187 -11.42 1.58 15.74
N LEU A 188 -11.58 1.00 14.54
CA LEU A 188 -10.48 0.72 13.62
C LEU A 188 -10.42 1.80 12.54
N VAL A 189 -9.24 2.38 12.31
CA VAL A 189 -8.97 3.24 11.16
C VAL A 189 -7.98 2.55 10.22
N THR A 190 -8.41 2.25 9.00
CA THR A 190 -7.60 1.49 8.02
C THR A 190 -7.74 2.01 6.60
N LYS A 191 -6.75 1.70 5.77
CA LYS A 191 -6.80 1.88 4.31
C LYS A 191 -7.43 0.67 3.64
N ASN A 192 -8.26 0.87 2.61
CA ASN A 192 -8.79 -0.22 1.77
C ASN A 192 -7.69 -0.80 0.87
N SER A 193 -6.77 -1.54 1.49
CA SER A 193 -5.58 -2.07 0.84
C SER A 193 -5.89 -3.35 0.04
N GLY A 194 -7.06 -3.96 0.25
CA GLY A 194 -7.40 -5.28 -0.27
C GLY A 194 -6.47 -6.40 0.25
N GLY A 195 -6.72 -7.61 -0.21
CA GLY A 195 -5.89 -8.79 0.04
C GLY A 195 -6.03 -9.40 1.43
N ASP A 196 -5.62 -10.66 1.56
CA ASP A 196 -5.95 -11.46 2.75
C ASP A 196 -4.97 -11.24 3.90
N MET A 197 -3.69 -10.96 3.61
CA MET A 197 -2.62 -10.85 4.62
C MET A 197 -2.88 -9.81 5.74
N THR A 198 -3.76 -8.84 5.49
CA THR A 198 -4.10 -7.81 6.47
C THR A 198 -5.60 -7.77 6.78
N ARG A 199 -6.38 -8.72 6.25
CA ARG A 199 -7.83 -8.71 6.42
C ARG A 199 -8.26 -9.06 7.85
N GLY A 200 -7.45 -9.82 8.59
CA GLY A 200 -7.77 -10.25 9.96
C GLY A 200 -8.27 -9.13 10.89
N LYS A 201 -7.77 -7.90 10.76
CA LYS A 201 -8.22 -6.75 11.57
C LYS A 201 -9.67 -6.33 11.28
N LEU A 202 -10.14 -6.50 10.04
CA LEU A 202 -11.52 -6.22 9.65
C LEU A 202 -12.45 -7.30 10.18
N ASP A 203 -12.02 -8.56 10.06
CA ASP A 203 -12.80 -9.70 10.55
C ASP A 203 -12.91 -9.65 12.10
N ALA A 204 -11.82 -9.27 12.79
CA ALA A 204 -11.82 -9.04 14.23
C ALA A 204 -12.69 -7.85 14.64
N ALA A 205 -12.61 -6.72 13.92
CA ALA A 205 -13.48 -5.57 14.18
C ALA A 205 -14.96 -5.94 14.02
N ALA A 206 -15.31 -6.71 12.99
CA ALA A 206 -16.68 -7.19 12.78
C ALA A 206 -17.14 -8.13 13.90
N ALA A 207 -16.30 -9.06 14.34
CA ALA A 207 -16.64 -10.01 15.41
C ALA A 207 -16.86 -9.34 16.79
N LEU A 208 -16.27 -8.16 17.00
CA LEU A 208 -16.36 -7.39 18.25
C LEU A 208 -17.34 -6.20 18.15
N ASP A 209 -18.10 -6.08 17.05
CA ASP A 209 -18.97 -4.95 16.75
C ASP A 209 -18.25 -3.57 16.80
N ILE A 210 -16.97 -3.56 16.42
CA ILE A 210 -16.13 -2.35 16.44
C ILE A 210 -16.26 -1.61 15.10
N PRO A 211 -16.65 -0.32 15.12
CA PRO A 211 -16.79 0.46 13.90
C PRO A 211 -15.46 0.61 13.17
N VAL A 212 -15.55 0.58 11.84
CA VAL A 212 -14.41 0.76 10.94
C VAL A 212 -14.55 2.09 10.19
N VAL A 213 -13.55 2.94 10.28
CA VAL A 213 -13.35 4.10 9.40
C VAL A 213 -12.36 3.68 8.32
N MET A 214 -12.85 3.54 7.09
CA MET A 214 -12.07 3.01 5.98
C MET A 214 -11.70 4.12 4.99
N VAL A 215 -10.41 4.37 4.83
CA VAL A 215 -9.91 5.28 3.78
C VAL A 215 -10.01 4.57 2.44
N ALA A 216 -10.75 5.16 1.51
CA ALA A 216 -10.91 4.69 0.13
C ALA A 216 -9.57 4.77 -0.63
N ARG A 217 -9.43 3.92 -1.67
CA ARG A 217 -8.26 3.99 -2.54
C ARG A 217 -8.25 5.32 -3.31
N PRO A 218 -7.07 5.95 -3.50
CA PRO A 218 -6.95 7.06 -4.42
C PRO A 218 -7.40 6.65 -5.83
N PRO A 219 -7.98 7.58 -6.62
CA PRO A 219 -8.33 7.30 -8.00
C PRO A 219 -7.05 7.01 -8.81
N LEU A 220 -7.17 6.10 -9.77
CA LEU A 220 -6.10 5.82 -10.72
C LEU A 220 -6.03 6.90 -11.80
N PRO A 221 -4.83 7.15 -12.39
CA PRO A 221 -4.72 8.01 -13.56
C PRO A 221 -5.61 7.53 -14.72
N ALA A 222 -6.11 8.44 -15.54
CA ALA A 222 -6.94 8.08 -16.69
C ALA A 222 -6.14 7.28 -17.73
N GLY A 223 -6.81 6.34 -18.42
CA GLY A 223 -6.22 5.58 -19.53
C GLY A 223 -5.25 4.47 -19.15
N VAL A 224 -5.08 4.18 -17.85
CA VAL A 224 -4.24 3.07 -17.40
C VAL A 224 -4.97 1.73 -17.52
N THR A 225 -4.22 0.67 -17.84
CA THR A 225 -4.72 -0.72 -17.80
C THR A 225 -4.45 -1.33 -16.44
N THR A 226 -5.41 -2.07 -15.90
CA THR A 226 -5.33 -2.72 -14.58
C THR A 226 -5.68 -4.19 -14.64
N VAL A 227 -4.96 -5.03 -13.91
CA VAL A 227 -5.30 -6.43 -13.68
C VAL A 227 -5.26 -6.78 -12.19
N GLY A 228 -6.02 -7.80 -11.80
CA GLY A 228 -6.17 -8.21 -10.40
C GLY A 228 -5.19 -9.28 -9.92
N THR A 229 -4.58 -10.03 -10.84
CA THR A 229 -3.81 -11.25 -10.53
C THR A 229 -2.42 -11.25 -11.16
N VAL A 230 -1.52 -12.05 -10.58
CA VAL A 230 -0.14 -12.22 -11.08
C VAL A 230 -0.15 -12.90 -12.45
N GLU A 231 -1.07 -13.84 -12.64
CA GLU A 231 -1.29 -14.58 -13.88
C GLU A 231 -1.70 -13.65 -15.01
N ASP A 232 -2.71 -12.80 -14.80
CA ASP A 232 -3.16 -11.81 -15.80
C ASP A 232 -2.02 -10.84 -16.18
N ALA A 233 -1.19 -10.46 -15.21
CA ALA A 233 -0.05 -9.57 -15.47
C ALA A 233 1.05 -10.26 -16.30
N ALA A 234 1.32 -11.54 -16.02
CA ALA A 234 2.26 -12.34 -16.81
C ALA A 234 1.75 -12.56 -18.24
N GLU A 235 0.46 -12.83 -18.43
CA GLU A 235 -0.17 -12.95 -19.74
C GLU A 235 -0.20 -11.63 -20.52
N TRP A 236 -0.43 -10.51 -19.82
CA TRP A 236 -0.33 -9.19 -20.42
C TRP A 236 1.09 -8.90 -20.93
N LEU A 237 2.12 -9.23 -20.15
CA LEU A 237 3.53 -9.09 -20.55
C LEU A 237 3.89 -9.99 -21.74
N ALA A 238 3.40 -11.24 -21.75
CA ALA A 238 3.63 -12.17 -22.85
C ALA A 238 3.06 -11.69 -24.20
N ARG A 239 2.11 -10.74 -24.19
CA ARG A 239 1.56 -10.11 -25.39
C ARG A 239 2.33 -8.88 -25.87
N GLN A 240 3.29 -8.38 -25.10
CA GLN A 240 4.10 -7.21 -25.46
C GLN A 240 5.35 -7.58 -26.29
N GLY A 241 5.66 -8.88 -26.44
CA GLY A 241 6.85 -9.39 -27.11
C GLY A 241 6.55 -10.55 -28.03
#